data_AF-A0A512JA99-F1
#
_entry.id   AF-A0A512JA99-F1
#
_cell.length_a   1.000
_cell.length_b   1.000
_cell.length_c   1.000
_cell.angle_alpha   90.00
_cell.angle_beta   90.00
_cell.angle_gamma   90.00
#
_symmetry.space_group_name_H-M   'P 1'
#
loop_
_entity.id
_entity.type
_entity.pdbx_description
1 polymer ?
#
loop_
_entity_poly.entity_id
_entity_poly.type
_entity_poly.pdbx_seq_one_letter_code
_entity_poly.pdbx_strand_id
1 'polypeptide(L)' 'MDELGFIAINEHTSLGCMVYDVSSIGVRVTMLDTKKVPNVFFLSSLSLGAGRVCNVAWRKAEELGAFFVQAPA' A
#
# COMPACT_ATOMS: atom_id res chain seq x y z
N MET A 1 0.46 14.02 5.34
CA MET A 1 -0.34 13.82 6.56
C MET A 1 -0.38 12.33 6.75
N ASP A 2 0.06 11.85 7.90
CA ASP A 2 0.16 10.42 8.16
C ASP A 2 -1.23 9.90 8.48
N GLU A 3 -1.67 8.82 7.82
CA GLU A 3 -2.98 8.23 8.04
C GLU A 3 -2.93 6.70 8.10
N LEU A 4 -3.92 6.10 8.76
CA LEU A 4 -4.05 4.65 8.78
C LEU A 4 -4.52 4.12 7.41
N GLY A 5 -3.92 3.02 6.99
CA GLY A 5 -4.33 2.26 5.83
C GLY A 5 -4.33 0.76 6.10
N PHE A 6 -4.91 0.01 5.18
CA PHE A 6 -4.96 -1.45 5.23
C PHE A 6 -4.50 -2.01 3.89
N ILE A 7 -3.56 -2.95 3.96
CA ILE A 7 -3.12 -3.74 2.80
C ILE A 7 -3.85 -5.08 2.84
N ALA A 8 -4.67 -5.37 1.83
CA ALA A 8 -5.25 -6.70 1.66
C ALA A 8 -4.20 -7.66 1.09
N ILE A 9 -3.98 -8.77 1.81
CA ILE A 9 -3.02 -9.83 1.42
C ILE A 9 -3.74 -10.98 0.71
N ASN A 10 -4.97 -11.27 1.16
CA ASN A 10 -5.90 -12.22 0.55
C ASN A 10 -7.33 -11.85 0.97
N GLU A 11 -8.33 -12.66 0.60
CA GLU A 11 -9.74 -12.38 0.88
C GLU A 11 -10.10 -12.22 2.37
N HIS A 12 -9.30 -12.78 3.28
CA HIS A 12 -9.61 -12.79 4.71
C HIS A 12 -8.59 -12.06 5.58
N THR A 13 -7.48 -11.59 4.99
CA THR A 13 -6.33 -11.08 5.74
C THR A 13 -5.92 -9.71 5.25
N SER A 14 -5.94 -8.75 6.16
CA SER A 14 -5.39 -7.40 5.95
C SER A 14 -4.28 -7.10 6.95
N LEU A 15 -3.25 -6.37 6.51
CA LEU A 15 -2.22 -5.81 7.36
C LEU A 15 -2.48 -4.32 7.55
N GLY A 16 -2.49 -3.85 8.80
CA GLY A 16 -2.50 -2.43 9.09
C GLY A 16 -1.18 -1.77 8.71
N CYS A 17 -1.23 -0.56 8.15
CA CYS A 17 -0.07 0.25 7.84
C CYS A 17 -0.33 1.73 8.13
N MET A 18 0.75 2.50 8.24
CA MET A 18 0.70 3.96 8.20
C MET A 18 1.04 4.42 6.79
N VAL A 19 0.14 5.15 6.14
CA VAL A 19 0.40 5.84 4.88
C VAL A 19 1.12 7.13 5.21
N TYR A 20 2.37 7.24 4.78
CA TYR A 20 3.23 8.38 5.08
C TYR A 20 3.15 9.46 3.99
N ASP A 21 3.12 9.04 2.73
CA ASP A 21 3.05 9.95 1.58
C ASP A 21 2.28 9.32 0.41
N VAL A 22 1.50 10.15 -0.28
CA VAL A 22 0.70 9.78 -1.45
C VAL A 22 0.95 10.79 -2.55
N SER A 23 1.33 10.30 -3.72
CA SER A 23 1.55 11.09 -4.93
C SER A 23 0.53 10.70 -6.01
N SER A 24 0.63 11.31 -7.20
CA SER A 24 -0.19 10.91 -8.35
C SER A 24 0.14 9.51 -8.88
N ILE A 25 1.36 9.01 -8.66
CA ILE A 25 1.86 7.77 -9.26
C ILE A 25 2.06 6.63 -8.26
N GLY A 26 2.02 6.91 -6.97
CA GLY A 26 2.38 5.93 -5.97
C GLY A 26 2.25 6.40 -4.53
N VAL A 27 2.66 5.52 -3.63
CA VAL A 27 2.46 5.64 -2.19
C VAL A 27 3.68 5.13 -1.44
N ARG A 28 3.92 5.73 -0.27
CA ARG A 28 4.87 5.24 0.72
C ARG A 28 4.14 4.89 2.02
N VAL A 29 4.38 3.68 2.49
CA VAL A 29 3.77 3.15 3.72
C VAL A 29 4.83 2.60 4.68
N THR A 30 4.49 2.63 5.96
CA THR A 30 5.29 2.08 7.06
C THR A 30 4.47 1.03 7.82
N MET A 31 5.07 -0.07 8.22
CA MET A 31 4.43 -1.16 8.97
C MET A 31 5.46 -2.01 9.73
N LEU A 32 5.01 -2.85 10.67
CA LEU A 32 5.90 -3.65 11.53
C LEU A 32 6.77 -4.67 10.75
N ASP A 33 6.23 -5.26 9.68
CA ASP A 33 6.98 -6.21 8.86
C ASP A 33 6.45 -6.23 7.43
N THR A 34 7.26 -5.76 6.49
CA THR A 34 6.88 -5.72 5.07
C THR A 34 6.97 -7.08 4.39
N LYS A 35 7.61 -8.10 5.00
CA LYS A 35 7.82 -9.40 4.35
C LYS A 35 6.53 -10.09 3.94
N LYS A 36 5.45 -9.86 4.69
CA LYS A 36 4.13 -10.46 4.44
C LYS A 36 3.35 -9.78 3.31
N VAL A 37 3.79 -8.60 2.85
CA VAL A 37 3.14 -7.88 1.75
C VAL A 37 3.52 -8.55 0.41
N PRO A 38 2.56 -8.91 -0.45
CA PRO A 38 2.86 -9.37 -1.80
C PRO A 38 3.47 -8.26 -2.67
N ASN A 39 4.05 -8.61 -3.81
CA ASN A 39 4.54 -7.58 -4.76
C ASN A 39 3.41 -6.76 -5.36
N VAL A 40 2.24 -7.37 -5.59
CA VAL A 40 1.03 -6.67 -6.02
C VAL A 40 -0.02 -6.80 -4.93
N PHE A 41 -0.52 -5.69 -4.42
CA PHE A 41 -1.45 -5.67 -3.30
C PHE A 41 -2.49 -4.57 -3.45
N PHE A 42 -3.61 -4.71 -2.77
CA PHE A 42 -4.63 -3.68 -2.69
C PHE A 42 -4.44 -2.86 -1.41
N LEU A 43 -4.38 -1.53 -1.54
CA LEU A 43 -4.28 -0.59 -0.43
C LEU A 43 -5.56 0.22 -0.32
N SER A 44 -6.15 0.24 0.87
CA SER A 44 -7.21 1.17 1.24
C SER A 44 -6.74 2.14 2.31
N SER A 45 -7.10 3.41 2.16
CA SER A 45 -6.90 4.46 3.15
C SER A 45 -7.86 5.61 2.85
N LEU A 46 -8.05 6.52 3.80
CA LEU A 46 -9.02 7.60 3.65
C LEU A 46 -8.67 8.50 2.44
N SER A 47 -7.39 8.82 2.24
CA SER A 47 -6.93 9.64 1.11
C SER A 47 -7.05 8.96 -0.26
N LEU A 48 -7.16 7.62 -0.31
CA LEU A 48 -7.26 6.86 -1.55
C LEU A 48 -8.71 6.55 -1.96
N GLY A 49 -9.71 6.95 -1.16
CA GLY A 49 -11.13 6.73 -1.45
C GLY A 49 -11.47 5.26 -1.60
N ALA A 50 -11.78 4.82 -2.82
CA ALA A 50 -12.09 3.42 -3.13
C ALA A 50 -10.89 2.46 -3.02
N GLY A 51 -9.69 2.96 -2.71
CA GLY A 51 -8.46 2.18 -2.65
C GLY A 51 -7.79 2.01 -4.01
N ARG A 52 -6.57 1.47 -4.02
CA ARG A 52 -5.72 1.32 -5.22
C ARG A 52 -5.00 -0.02 -5.22
N VAL A 53 -4.91 -0.64 -6.40
CA VAL A 53 -3.95 -1.71 -6.63
C VAL A 53 -2.56 -1.09 -6.78
N CYS A 54 -1.61 -1.64 -6.03
CA CYS A 54 -0.26 -1.15 -5.90
C CYS A 54 0.73 -2.25 -6.32
N ASN A 55 1.84 -1.87 -6.95
CA ASN A 55 2.96 -2.74 -7.24
C ASN A 55 4.22 -2.22 -6.52
N VAL A 56 4.89 -3.08 -5.76
CA VAL A 56 6.07 -2.74 -4.96
C VAL A 56 7.18 -2.21 -5.87
N ALA A 57 7.64 -0.99 -5.59
CA ALA A 57 8.78 -0.36 -6.24
C ALA A 57 10.08 -0.68 -5.49
N TRP A 58 10.02 -0.63 -4.15
CA TRP A 58 11.13 -0.97 -3.26
C TRP A 58 10.60 -1.37 -1.88
N ARG A 59 11.43 -2.10 -1.13
CA ARG A 59 11.08 -2.63 0.20
C ARG A 59 12.26 -2.52 1.16
N LYS A 60 11.98 -2.10 2.38
CA LYS A 60 12.83 -2.23 3.58
C LYS A 60 12.09 -3.05 4.63
N ALA A 61 12.71 -3.33 5.78
CA ALA A 61 12.10 -4.15 6.84
C ALA A 61 10.72 -3.62 7.30
N GLU A 62 10.61 -2.30 7.49
CA GLU A 62 9.41 -1.64 8.05
C GLU A 62 8.81 -0.58 7.13
N GLU A 63 9.34 -0.40 5.92
CA GLU A 63 8.93 0.66 5.00
C GLU A 63 8.83 0.11 3.57
N LEU A 64 7.80 0.52 2.84
CA LEU A 64 7.51 0.06 1.49
C LEU A 64 7.06 1.22 0.61
N GLY A 65 7.66 1.31 -0.58
CA GLY A 65 7.21 2.20 -1.63
C GLY A 65 6.57 1.40 -2.76
N ALA A 66 5.44 1.87 -3.29
CA ALA A 66 4.73 1.21 -4.36
C ALA A 66 4.16 2.19 -5.39
N PHE A 67 4.08 1.75 -6.64
CA PHE A 67 3.40 2.46 -7.72
C PHE A 67 1.94 2.03 -7.81
N PHE A 68 1.06 2.96 -8.18
CA PHE A 68 -0.30 2.61 -8.53
C PHE A 68 -0.35 1.89 -9.87
N VAL A 69 -1.01 0.75 -9.91
CA VAL A 69 -1.28 0.04 -11.16
C VAL A 69 -2.40 0.80 -11.88
N GLN A 70 -2.13 1.22 -13.12
CA GLN A 70 -3.16 1.79 -13.97
C GLN A 70 -4.11 0.67 -14.39
N ALA A 71 -5.42 0.91 -14.30
CA ALA A 71 -6.36 0.03 -14.97
C ALA A 71 -6.07 0.07 -16.48
N PRO A 72 -6.02 -1.07 -17.18
CA PRO A 72 -5.98 -1.05 -18.63
C PRO A 72 -7.19 -0.24 -19.14
N ALA A 73 -6.92 0.64 -20.12
CA ALA A 73 -7.92 1.49 -20.76
C ALA A 73 -8.98 0.68 -21.52
#